data_AF-A0A379LR68-F1
#
_entry.id   AF-A0A379LR68-F1
#
_cell.length_a   1.000
_cell.length_b   1.000
_cell.length_c   1.000
_cell.angle_alpha   90.00
_cell.angle_beta   90.00
_cell.angle_gamma   90.00
#
_symmetry.space_group_name_H-M   'P 1'
#
loop_
_entity.id
_entity.type
_entity.pdbx_description
1 polymer ?
#
loop_
_entity_poly.entity_id
_entity_poly.type
_entity_poly.pdbx_seq_one_letter_code
_entity_poly.pdbx_strand_id
1 'polypeptide(L)'
;MSALTTAELPVIDFALLSGNQQQQQQVLEKLSQAARDVGFFYLINHGIDRELLDEVQHVARKFFALPQADKSAVAMANSPHFRGYNLAGG
;
A
#
# COMPACT_ATOMS: atom_id res chain seq x y z
N MET A 1 -30.22 -12.99 -8.94
CA MET A 1 -28.83 -13.43 -8.75
C MET A 1 -27.97 -12.73 -9.80
N SER A 2 -27.40 -11.57 -9.49
CA SER A 2 -26.43 -10.94 -10.39
C SER A 2 -25.07 -11.58 -10.17
N ALA A 3 -24.37 -11.96 -11.23
CA ALA A 3 -23.02 -12.49 -11.11
C ALA A 3 -22.06 -11.38 -10.66
N LEU A 4 -21.16 -11.69 -9.72
CA LEU A 4 -20.05 -10.82 -9.36
C LEU A 4 -19.03 -10.86 -10.50
N THR A 5 -19.11 -9.90 -11.41
CA THR A 5 -18.03 -9.64 -12.37
C THR A 5 -16.78 -9.22 -11.61
N THR A 6 -15.69 -9.96 -11.76
CA THR A 6 -14.39 -9.57 -11.20
C THR A 6 -13.98 -8.23 -11.80
N ALA A 7 -14.07 -7.16 -11.01
CA ALA A 7 -13.63 -5.84 -11.44
C ALA A 7 -12.09 -5.84 -11.53
N GLU A 8 -11.55 -5.63 -12.73
CA GLU A 8 -10.11 -5.45 -12.91
C GLU A 8 -9.69 -4.12 -12.28
N LEU A 9 -8.78 -4.18 -11.30
CA LEU A 9 -8.28 -2.98 -10.63
C LEU A 9 -7.43 -2.16 -11.62
N PRO A 10 -7.68 -0.84 -11.78
CA PRO A 10 -6.91 -0.01 -12.68
C PRO A 10 -5.40 -0.04 -12.37
N VAL A 11 -4.58 -0.38 -13.36
CA VAL A 11 -3.13 -0.22 -13.29
C VAL A 11 -2.76 1.16 -13.83
N ILE A 12 -1.97 1.92 -13.08
CA ILE A 12 -1.59 3.31 -13.38
C ILE A 12 -0.06 3.40 -13.42
N ASP A 13 0.49 3.83 -14.56
CA ASP A 13 1.91 4.17 -14.67
C ASP A 13 2.15 5.54 -14.07
N PHE A 14 2.89 5.57 -12.97
CA PHE A 14 3.14 6.79 -12.19
C PHE A 14 4.28 7.63 -12.79
N ALA A 15 5.18 7.06 -13.59
CA ALA A 15 6.29 7.78 -14.21
C ALA A 15 5.80 8.80 -15.26
N LEU A 16 4.61 8.59 -15.83
CA LEU A 16 3.95 9.52 -16.74
C LEU A 16 3.59 10.88 -16.09
N LEU A 17 3.58 10.99 -14.75
CA LEU A 17 3.47 12.29 -14.06
C LEU A 17 4.69 13.20 -14.29
N SER A 18 5.84 12.62 -14.67
CA SER A 18 7.04 13.32 -15.12
C SER A 18 7.15 13.39 -16.65
N GLY A 19 6.08 13.02 -17.37
CA GLY A 19 5.97 13.13 -18.82
C GLY A 19 5.59 14.54 -19.30
N ASN A 20 5.09 14.63 -20.52
CA ASN A 20 4.52 15.88 -21.04
C ASN A 20 3.14 16.18 -20.41
N GLN A 21 2.66 17.42 -20.58
CA GLN A 21 1.39 17.89 -20.00
C GLN A 21 0.18 16.99 -20.31
N GLN A 22 0.11 16.41 -21.52
CA GLN A 22 -0.98 15.51 -21.89
C GLN A 22 -0.89 14.17 -21.14
N GLN A 23 0.32 13.59 -21.03
CA GLN A 23 0.55 12.36 -20.25
C GLN A 23 0.23 12.56 -18.77
N GLN A 24 0.68 13.69 -18.21
CA GLN A 24 0.41 14.08 -16.83
C GLN A 24 -1.10 14.23 -16.58
N GLN A 25 -1.81 14.95 -17.46
CA GLN A 25 -3.26 15.12 -17.36
C GLN A 25 -4.00 13.77 -17.43
N GLN A 26 -3.67 12.92 -18.41
CA GLN A 26 -4.31 11.60 -18.58
C GLN A 26 -4.14 10.70 -17.35
N VAL A 27 -2.98 10.74 -16.68
CA VAL A 27 -2.75 9.97 -15.44
C VAL A 27 -3.45 10.57 -14.24
N LEU A 28 -3.51 11.90 -14.10
CA LEU A 28 -4.28 12.56 -13.04
C LEU A 28 -5.79 12.29 -13.18
N GLU A 29 -6.32 12.32 -14.41
CA GLU A 29 -7.71 11.95 -14.71
C GLU A 29 -7.98 10.47 -14.36
N LYS A 30 -7.12 9.55 -14.81
CA LYS A 30 -7.26 8.11 -14.51
C LYS A 30 -7.18 7.81 -13.01
N LEU A 31 -6.27 8.46 -12.29
CA LEU A 31 -6.12 8.30 -10.83
C LEU A 31 -7.30 8.89 -10.07
N SER A 32 -7.76 10.08 -10.47
CA SER A 32 -8.97 10.73 -9.93
C SER A 32 -10.20 9.82 -10.07
N GLN A 33 -10.40 9.22 -11.25
CA GLN A 33 -11.57 8.38 -11.49
C GLN A 33 -11.46 7.01 -10.81
N ALA A 34 -10.29 6.35 -10.84
CA ALA A 34 -10.07 5.10 -10.11
C ALA A 34 -10.29 5.25 -8.60
N ALA A 35 -9.86 6.37 -8.01
CA ALA A 35 -10.06 6.67 -6.59
C ALA A 35 -11.53 6.95 -6.21
N ARG A 36 -12.39 7.33 -7.18
CA ARG A 36 -13.80 7.66 -6.95
C ARG A 36 -14.74 6.49 -7.23
N ASP A 37 -14.50 5.75 -8.32
CA ASP A 37 -15.42 4.72 -8.81
C ASP A 37 -15.11 3.34 -8.21
N VAL A 38 -13.82 3.02 -8.04
CA VAL A 38 -13.33 1.72 -7.57
C VAL A 38 -12.78 1.82 -6.13
N GLY A 39 -12.20 2.97 -5.78
CA GLY A 39 -11.52 3.19 -4.50
C GLY A 39 -10.14 2.53 -4.38
N PHE A 40 -9.76 1.70 -5.36
CA PHE A 40 -8.51 0.93 -5.39
C PHE A 40 -7.90 0.91 -6.80
N PHE A 41 -6.56 0.89 -6.87
CA PHE A 41 -5.77 0.80 -8.09
C PHE A 41 -4.36 0.28 -7.76
N TYR A 42 -3.63 -0.20 -8.77
CA TYR A 42 -2.21 -0.51 -8.67
C TYR A 42 -1.38 0.63 -9.29
N LEU A 43 -0.28 1.01 -8.63
CA LEU A 43 0.75 1.86 -9.23
C LEU A 43 1.89 1.01 -9.76
N ILE A 44 2.40 1.33 -10.94
CA ILE A 44 3.68 0.85 -11.47
C ILE A 44 4.60 2.04 -11.74
N ASN A 45 5.91 1.78 -11.85
CA ASN A 45 6.95 2.78 -12.13
C ASN A 45 6.94 3.98 -11.13
N HIS A 46 6.52 3.73 -9.89
CA HIS A 46 6.35 4.71 -8.82
C HIS A 46 7.66 5.22 -8.16
N GLY A 47 8.82 4.93 -8.76
CA GLY A 47 10.11 5.46 -8.30
C GLY A 47 10.55 5.06 -6.87
N ILE A 48 10.06 3.94 -6.34
CA ILE A 48 10.56 3.37 -5.07
C ILE A 48 11.47 2.20 -5.41
N ASP A 49 12.69 2.21 -4.89
CA ASP A 49 13.71 1.21 -5.20
C ASP A 49 13.28 -0.21 -4.80
N ARG A 50 13.60 -1.17 -5.67
CA ARG A 50 13.20 -2.56 -5.47
C ARG A 50 13.86 -3.18 -4.23
N GLU A 51 15.11 -2.85 -3.98
CA GLU A 51 15.87 -3.33 -2.82
C GLU A 51 15.25 -2.86 -1.51
N LEU A 52 14.79 -1.60 -1.44
CA LEU A 52 14.07 -1.06 -0.28
C LEU A 52 12.74 -1.78 -0.04
N LEU A 53 11.99 -2.10 -1.09
CA LEU A 53 10.74 -2.87 -0.96
C LEU A 53 10.99 -4.29 -0.43
N ASP A 54 12.02 -4.97 -0.93
CA ASP A 54 12.38 -6.32 -0.48
C ASP A 54 12.97 -6.31 0.96
N GLU A 55 13.73 -5.27 1.34
CA GLU A 55 14.23 -5.06 2.70
C GLU A 55 13.09 -4.79 3.70
N VAL A 56 12.17 -3.88 3.40
CA VAL A 56 11.02 -3.58 4.28
C VAL A 56 10.21 -4.85 4.56
N GLN A 57 9.99 -5.69 3.55
CA GLN A 57 9.37 -6.99 3.77
C GLN A 57 10.25 -7.96 4.59
N HIS A 58 11.57 -7.97 4.39
CA HIS A 58 12.50 -8.81 5.16
C HIS A 58 12.51 -8.45 6.65
N VAL A 59 12.59 -7.15 6.97
CA VAL A 59 12.53 -6.63 8.35
C VAL A 59 11.17 -6.93 8.98
N ALA A 60 10.07 -6.70 8.26
CA ALA A 60 8.73 -7.05 8.74
C ALA A 60 8.61 -8.55 9.06
N ARG A 61 9.03 -9.44 8.14
CA ARG A 61 9.03 -10.90 8.37
C ARG A 61 9.85 -11.29 9.61
N LYS A 62 11.03 -10.69 9.81
CA LYS A 62 11.85 -10.93 11.02
C LYS A 62 11.17 -10.46 12.29
N PHE A 63 10.53 -9.28 12.29
CA PHE A 63 9.79 -8.79 13.46
C PHE A 63 8.60 -9.71 13.81
N PHE A 64 7.77 -10.10 12.84
CA PHE A 64 6.61 -10.96 13.13
C PHE A 64 7.01 -12.38 13.56
N ALA A 65 8.19 -12.86 13.16
CA ALA A 65 8.77 -14.13 13.60
C ALA A 65 9.34 -14.12 15.05
N LEU A 66 9.43 -12.96 15.71
CA LEU A 66 9.85 -12.88 17.12
C LEU A 66 8.84 -13.60 18.05
N PRO A 67 9.28 -14.05 19.23
CA PRO A 67 8.40 -14.44 20.33
C PRO A 67 7.28 -13.44 20.62
N GLN A 68 6.13 -13.92 21.10
CA GLN A 68 4.99 -13.04 21.34
C GLN A 68 5.24 -12.03 22.45
N ALA A 69 6.05 -12.36 23.45
CA ALA A 69 6.45 -11.44 24.51
C ALA A 69 7.16 -10.20 23.94
N ASP A 70 8.13 -10.39 23.04
CA ASP A 70 8.94 -9.31 22.46
C ASP A 70 8.09 -8.37 21.59
N LYS A 71 7.14 -8.92 20.83
CA LYS A 71 6.17 -8.15 20.04
C LYS A 71 5.20 -7.38 20.94
N SER A 72 4.72 -8.01 22.02
CA SER A 72 3.83 -7.36 23.00
C SER A 72 4.53 -6.31 23.87
N ALA A 73 5.85 -6.37 24.06
CA ALA A 73 6.60 -5.33 24.78
C ALA A 73 6.47 -3.96 24.09
N VAL A 74 6.42 -3.94 22.75
CA VAL A 74 6.20 -2.75 21.92
C VAL A 74 4.74 -2.58 21.48
N ALA A 75 3.76 -3.09 22.24
CA ALA A 75 2.34 -2.98 21.90
C ALA A 75 1.85 -1.53 21.82
N MET A 76 0.90 -1.26 20.91
CA MET A 76 0.31 0.07 20.69
C MET A 76 -0.34 0.66 21.95
N ALA A 77 -0.90 -0.20 22.83
CA ALA A 77 -1.49 0.21 24.10
C ALA A 77 -0.46 0.87 25.07
N ASN A 78 0.84 0.61 24.88
CA ASN A 78 1.92 1.19 25.69
C ASN A 78 2.38 2.57 25.16
N SER A 79 1.68 3.14 24.16
CA SER A 79 2.16 4.26 23.35
C SER A 79 1.17 5.42 23.29
N PRO A 80 1.55 6.65 23.73
CA PRO A 80 0.67 7.83 23.69
C PRO A 80 0.42 8.37 22.28
N HIS A 81 0.92 7.70 21.24
CA HIS A 81 0.90 8.15 19.84
C HIS A 81 0.35 7.09 18.88
N PHE A 82 -0.35 6.06 19.38
CA PHE A 82 -0.88 4.94 18.59
C PHE A 82 0.18 4.26 17.70
N ARG A 83 1.43 4.19 18.18
CA ARG A 83 2.55 3.51 17.51
C ARG A 83 2.93 2.25 18.27
N GLY A 84 2.91 1.10 17.63
CA GLY A 84 3.36 -0.16 18.21
C GLY A 84 2.77 -1.37 17.50
N TYR A 85 3.02 -2.54 18.06
CA TYR A 85 2.41 -3.80 17.65
C TYR A 85 0.92 -3.83 18.00
N ASN A 86 0.10 -4.35 17.09
CA ASN A 86 -1.30 -4.71 17.33
C ASN A 86 -1.47 -6.20 17.07
N LEU A 87 -2.17 -6.89 17.98
CA LEU A 87 -2.56 -8.29 17.79
C LEU A 87 -3.81 -8.35 16.91
N ALA A 88 -3.83 -9.23 15.92
CA ALA A 88 -4.99 -9.41 15.05
C ALA A 88 -6.15 -10.04 15.84
N GLY A 89 -7.29 -9.33 15.92
CA GLY A 89 -8.48 -9.79 16.66
C GLY A 89 -8.43 -9.59 18.19
N GLY A 90 -7.52 -8.75 18.69
CA GLY A 90 -7.54 -8.22 20.05
C GLY A 90 -8.25 -6.87 20.16
#